data_AF-A0A0F8Y900-F1
#
_entry.id   AF-A0A0F8Y900-F1
#
_cell.length_a   1.000
_cell.length_b   1.000
_cell.length_c   1.000
_cell.angle_alpha   90.00
_cell.angle_beta   90.00
_cell.angle_gamma   90.00
#
_symmetry.space_group_name_H-M   'P 1'
#
loop_
_entity.id
_entity.type
_entity.pdbx_description
1 polymer ?
#
loop_
_entity_poly.entity_id
_entity_poly.type
_entity_poly.pdbx_seq_one_letter_code
_entity_poly.pdbx_strand_id
1 'polypeptide(L)'
;MELKESEVHPLLTNNLVLEETITLVVARFNGNLFYLDKIYKLFWGDDNFFQIEYLMQDEYKTVFNDLKKYTIPKRLLSFIDASLISLYRKYNADKILSFDSHFDNILKRLY
;
A
#
# COMPACT_ATOMS: atom_id res chain seq x y z
N MET A 1 -30.77 -10.53 -11.74
CA MET A 1 -30.01 -11.09 -10.62
C MET A 1 -29.37 -9.92 -9.92
N GLU A 2 -30.07 -9.36 -8.95
CA GLU A 2 -29.58 -8.25 -8.14
C GLU A 2 -28.39 -8.75 -7.32
N LEU A 3 -27.26 -8.05 -7.43
CA LEU A 3 -26.16 -8.22 -6.50
C LEU A 3 -26.72 -7.84 -5.13
N LYS A 4 -27.06 -8.86 -4.31
CA LYS A 4 -27.11 -8.67 -2.86
C LYS A 4 -25.84 -7.94 -2.49
N GLU A 5 -25.94 -6.88 -1.68
CA GLU A 5 -24.83 -6.12 -1.11
C GLU A 5 -23.78 -7.08 -0.54
N SER A 6 -22.89 -7.59 -1.39
CA SER A 6 -21.73 -8.34 -1.00
C SER A 6 -20.85 -7.30 -0.36
N GLU A 7 -20.53 -7.46 0.92
CA GLU A 7 -19.62 -6.61 1.69
C GLU A 7 -18.51 -6.09 0.78
N VAL A 8 -18.65 -4.85 0.32
CA VAL A 8 -17.65 -4.22 -0.54
C VAL A 8 -16.50 -3.90 0.39
N HIS A 9 -15.53 -4.82 0.48
CA HIS A 9 -14.31 -4.53 1.24
C HIS A 9 -13.62 -3.33 0.58
N PRO A 10 -13.34 -2.27 1.35
CA PRO A 10 -12.68 -1.10 0.80
C PRO A 10 -11.32 -1.51 0.23
N LEU A 11 -10.91 -0.85 -0.87
CA LEU A 11 -9.51 -0.90 -1.28
C LEU A 11 -8.70 -0.18 -0.20
N LEU A 12 -7.59 -0.79 0.21
CA LEU A 12 -6.79 -0.31 1.34
C LEU A 12 -5.38 0.05 0.88
N THR A 13 -4.85 1.12 1.46
CA THR A 13 -3.42 1.47 1.42
C THR A 13 -3.00 2.00 2.78
N ASN A 14 -1.72 2.37 2.95
CA ASN A 14 -1.26 3.02 4.18
C ASN A 14 -0.43 4.27 3.91
N ASN A 15 -0.25 5.08 4.95
CA ASN A 15 0.45 6.36 4.87
C ASN A 15 1.89 6.25 4.31
N LEU A 16 2.57 5.11 4.49
CA LEU A 16 3.92 4.92 3.98
C LEU A 16 3.96 4.80 2.45
N VAL A 17 2.94 4.16 1.85
CA VAL A 17 2.78 4.12 0.38
C VAL A 17 2.54 5.52 -0.16
N LEU A 18 1.77 6.34 0.56
CA LEU A 18 1.51 7.73 0.18
C LEU A 18 2.82 8.54 0.18
N GLU A 19 3.60 8.44 1.26
CA GLU A 19 4.89 9.12 1.41
C GLU A 19 5.87 8.75 0.28
N GLU A 20 5.98 7.45 -0.04
CA GLU A 20 6.83 6.99 -1.15
C GLU A 20 6.30 7.48 -2.50
N THR A 21 4.99 7.41 -2.73
CA THR A 21 4.39 7.84 -3.99
C THR A 21 4.62 9.33 -4.23
N ILE A 22 4.39 10.18 -3.22
CA ILE A 22 4.64 11.63 -3.30
C ILE A 22 6.12 11.89 -3.55
N THR A 23 7.01 11.21 -2.82
CA THR A 23 8.47 11.34 -3.00
C THR A 23 8.88 11.00 -4.44
N LEU A 24 8.38 9.89 -4.98
CA LEU A 24 8.67 9.47 -6.36
C LEU A 24 8.09 10.45 -7.39
N VAL A 25 6.91 11.02 -7.14
CA VAL A 25 6.30 12.02 -8.02
C VAL A 25 7.14 13.29 -8.06
N VAL A 26 7.55 13.82 -6.90
CA VAL A 26 8.44 14.99 -6.83
C VAL A 26 9.73 14.71 -7.59
N ALA A 27 10.36 13.56 -7.34
CA ALA A 27 11.65 13.21 -7.93
C ALA A 27 11.56 12.98 -9.46
N ARG A 28 10.53 12.27 -9.93
CA ARG A 28 10.39 11.90 -11.36
C ARG A 28 9.86 13.03 -12.22
N PHE A 29 9.06 13.93 -11.65
CA PHE A 29 8.47 15.05 -12.37
C PHE A 29 9.13 16.39 -12.03
N ASN A 30 10.33 16.36 -11.43
CA ASN A 30 11.13 17.56 -11.11
C ASN A 30 10.33 18.63 -10.35
N GLY A 31 9.54 18.21 -9.36
CA GLY A 31 8.73 19.13 -8.54
C GLY A 31 7.59 19.83 -9.29
N ASN A 32 7.13 19.30 -10.42
CA ASN A 32 6.03 19.89 -11.18
C ASN A 32 4.70 19.86 -10.40
N LEU A 33 4.19 21.04 -10.07
CA LEU A 33 2.99 21.24 -9.26
C LEU A 33 1.73 20.61 -9.86
N PHE A 34 1.61 20.53 -11.18
CA PHE A 34 0.47 19.88 -11.82
C PHE A 34 0.31 18.42 -11.38
N TYR A 35 1.42 17.67 -11.28
CA TYR A 35 1.37 16.28 -10.83
C TYR A 35 1.17 16.16 -9.32
N LEU A 36 1.65 17.13 -8.54
CA LEU A 36 1.38 17.17 -7.10
C LEU A 36 -0.11 17.40 -6.81
N ASP A 37 -0.76 18.30 -7.54
CA ASP A 37 -2.21 18.52 -7.43
C ASP A 37 -3.01 17.27 -7.80
N LYS A 38 -2.54 16.51 -8.80
CA LYS A 38 -3.17 15.23 -9.19
C LYS A 38 -3.02 14.17 -8.10
N ILE A 39 -1.85 14.05 -7.49
CA ILE A 39 -1.61 13.12 -6.39
C ILE A 39 -2.41 13.53 -5.14
N TYR A 40 -2.53 14.83 -4.87
CA TYR A 40 -3.38 15.32 -3.78
C TYR A 40 -4.84 14.92 -3.99
N LYS A 41 -5.39 15.11 -5.20
CA LYS A 41 -6.77 14.69 -5.51
C LYS A 41 -6.97 13.18 -5.37
N LEU A 42 -5.98 12.38 -5.78
CA LEU A 42 -6.02 10.93 -5.64
C LEU A 42 -6.03 10.47 -4.18
N PHE A 43 -5.22 11.08 -3.31
CA PHE A 43 -5.11 10.66 -1.91
C PHE A 43 -6.16 11.29 -1.00
N TRP A 44 -6.49 12.56 -1.18
CA TRP A 44 -7.33 13.33 -0.24
C TRP A 44 -8.46 14.11 -0.90
N GLY A 45 -8.64 14.02 -2.22
CA GLY A 45 -9.71 14.69 -2.94
C GLY A 45 -10.75 13.73 -3.51
N ASP A 46 -11.52 14.25 -4.45
CA ASP A 46 -12.68 13.56 -5.04
C ASP A 46 -12.30 12.36 -5.94
N ASP A 47 -11.01 12.21 -6.29
CA ASP A 47 -10.51 11.08 -7.09
C ASP A 47 -10.14 9.87 -6.20
N ASN A 48 -10.25 9.97 -4.87
CA ASN A 48 -9.92 8.90 -3.95
C ASN A 48 -10.94 7.75 -4.03
N PHE A 49 -10.43 6.52 -4.17
CA PHE A 49 -11.23 5.29 -4.24
C PHE A 49 -10.77 4.22 -3.23
N PHE A 50 -9.97 4.60 -2.23
CA PHE A 50 -9.38 3.68 -1.25
C PHE A 50 -9.27 4.32 0.12
N GLN A 51 -9.40 3.50 1.16
CA GLN A 51 -9.19 3.91 2.53
C GLN A 51 -7.68 3.92 2.86
N ILE A 52 -7.23 5.01 3.48
CA ILE A 52 -5.84 5.19 3.91
C ILE A 52 -5.75 4.83 5.39
N GLU A 53 -4.98 3.79 5.68
CA GLU A 53 -4.69 3.34 7.04
C GLU A 53 -3.39 3.96 7.54
N TYR A 54 -3.47 4.73 8.62
CA TYR A 54 -2.29 5.31 9.25
C TYR A 54 -1.69 4.31 10.23
N LEU A 55 -0.39 4.04 10.10
CA LEU A 55 0.33 3.20 11.04
C LEU A 55 0.39 3.90 12.41
N MET A 56 -0.06 3.19 13.44
CA MET A 56 0.10 3.57 14.84
C MET A 56 1.48 3.17 15.36
N GLN A 57 1.95 3.84 16.41
CA GLN A 57 3.31 3.67 16.95
C GLN A 57 3.66 2.21 17.28
N ASP A 58 2.71 1.47 17.84
CA ASP A 58 2.85 0.06 18.22
C ASP A 58 2.88 -0.88 17.00
N GLU A 59 2.29 -0.49 15.87
CA GLU A 59 2.28 -1.27 14.64
C GLU A 59 3.65 -1.31 13.95
N TYR A 60 4.51 -0.30 14.13
CA TYR A 60 5.87 -0.29 13.56
C TYR A 60 6.70 -1.50 13.99
N LYS A 61 6.51 -2.00 15.21
CA LYS A 61 7.18 -3.21 15.68
C LYS A 61 6.73 -4.44 14.90
N THR A 62 5.44 -4.55 14.61
CA THR A 62 4.87 -5.64 13.80
C THR A 62 5.41 -5.59 12.37
N VAL A 63 5.40 -4.41 11.76
CA VAL A 63 5.96 -4.18 10.42
C VAL A 63 7.45 -4.54 10.36
N PHE A 64 8.23 -4.14 11.36
CA PHE A 64 9.66 -4.46 11.43
C PHE A 64 9.90 -5.97 11.56
N ASN A 65 9.07 -6.67 12.33
CA ASN A 65 9.17 -8.12 12.45
C ASN A 65 8.79 -8.82 11.14
N ASP A 66 7.79 -8.32 10.43
CA ASP A 66 7.45 -8.83 9.09
C ASP A 66 8.57 -8.58 8.09
N LEU A 67 9.19 -7.40 8.10
CA LEU A 67 10.36 -7.11 7.29
C LEU A 67 11.47 -8.14 7.52
N LYS A 68 11.82 -8.39 8.79
CA LYS A 68 12.85 -9.40 9.14
C LYS A 68 12.47 -10.81 8.71
N LYS A 69 11.18 -11.16 8.77
CA LYS A 69 10.69 -12.50 8.46
C LYS A 69 10.73 -12.79 6.96
N TYR A 70 10.44 -11.79 6.13
CA TYR A 70 10.22 -11.99 4.69
C TYR A 70 11.34 -11.48 3.80
N THR A 71 12.20 -10.58 4.30
CA THR A 71 13.42 -10.19 3.59
C THR A 71 14.44 -11.33 3.63
N ILE A 72 14.84 -11.78 2.45
CA ILE A 72 15.88 -12.78 2.22
C ILE A 72 16.80 -12.31 1.09
N PRO A 73 18.01 -12.86 0.91
CA PRO A 73 18.94 -12.38 -0.12
C PRO A 73 18.36 -12.34 -1.55
N LYS A 74 17.38 -13.21 -1.85
CA LYS A 74 16.70 -13.27 -3.15
C LYS A 74 15.43 -12.41 -3.25
N ARG A 75 15.05 -11.73 -2.16
CA ARG A 75 13.83 -10.90 -2.05
C ARG A 75 14.07 -9.79 -1.04
N LEU A 76 14.38 -8.61 -1.56
CA LEU A 76 14.66 -7.45 -0.76
C LEU A 76 13.36 -6.66 -0.61
N LEU A 77 12.74 -6.74 0.56
CA LEU A 77 11.57 -5.93 0.86
C LEU A 77 12.01 -4.59 1.43
N SER A 78 11.35 -3.53 1.01
CA SER A 78 11.38 -2.25 1.71
C SER A 78 10.52 -2.33 2.99
N PHE A 79 10.68 -1.35 3.88
CA PHE A 79 9.79 -1.22 5.03
C PHE A 79 8.33 -0.94 4.62
N ILE A 80 8.12 -0.34 3.44
CA ILE A 80 6.80 -0.07 2.86
C ILE A 80 6.16 -1.39 2.36
N ASP A 81 6.94 -2.28 1.73
CA ASP A 81 6.43 -3.60 1.35
C ASP A 81 6.01 -4.41 2.58
N ALA A 82 6.81 -4.35 3.65
CA ALA A 82 6.47 -4.99 4.91
C ALA A 82 5.22 -4.39 5.57
N SER A 83 5.00 -3.08 5.43
CA SER A 83 3.80 -2.42 5.97
C SER A 83 2.53 -2.86 5.23
N LEU A 84 2.63 -3.11 3.92
CA LEU A 84 1.56 -3.71 3.13
C LEU A 84 1.27 -5.16 3.52
N ILE A 85 2.30 -5.95 3.85
CA ILE A 85 2.12 -7.32 4.39
C ILE A 85 1.39 -7.28 5.75
N SER A 86 1.80 -6.37 6.64
CA SER A 86 1.14 -6.21 7.95
C SER A 86 -0.31 -5.76 7.78
N LEU A 87 -0.58 -4.79 6.89
CA LEU A 87 -1.91 -4.29 6.59
C LEU A 87 -2.82 -5.38 6.01
N TYR A 88 -2.30 -6.14 5.04
CA TYR A 88 -2.99 -7.29 4.45
C TYR A 88 -3.49 -8.25 5.52
N ARG A 89 -2.67 -8.53 6.54
CA ARG A 89 -3.06 -9.43 7.64
C ARG A 89 -4.03 -8.80 8.61
N LYS A 90 -3.81 -7.54 8.99
CA LYS A 90 -4.66 -6.78 9.92
C LYS A 90 -6.11 -6.80 9.45
N TYR A 91 -6.33 -6.63 8.15
CA TYR A 91 -7.65 -6.58 7.54
C TYR A 91 -8.09 -7.90 6.89
N ASN A 92 -7.31 -8.97 7.01
CA ASN A 92 -7.54 -10.25 6.33
C ASN A 92 -7.88 -10.06 4.84
N ALA A 93 -7.09 -9.22 4.15
CA ALA A 93 -7.33 -8.88 2.75
C ALA A 93 -7.21 -10.11 1.85
N ASP A 94 -7.99 -10.15 0.77
CA ASP A 94 -7.98 -11.28 -0.15
C ASP A 94 -6.76 -11.30 -1.06
N LYS A 95 -6.33 -10.10 -1.49
CA LYS A 95 -5.32 -9.91 -2.52
C LYS A 95 -4.57 -8.60 -2.32
N ILE A 96 -3.37 -8.52 -2.87
CA ILE A 96 -2.60 -7.29 -3.01
C ILE A 96 -2.50 -6.89 -4.49
N LEU A 97 -2.79 -5.63 -4.82
CA LEU A 97 -2.54 -5.08 -6.14
C LEU A 97 -1.11 -4.55 -6.20
N SER A 98 -0.26 -5.16 -7.00
CA SER A 98 1.14 -4.71 -7.15
C SER A 98 1.76 -5.19 -8.45
N PHE A 99 2.54 -4.31 -9.07
CA PHE A 99 3.39 -4.65 -10.20
C PHE A 99 4.68 -5.38 -9.77
N ASP A 100 5.03 -5.32 -8.49
CA ASP A 100 6.26 -5.93 -7.97
C ASP A 100 6.05 -7.40 -7.57
N SER A 101 6.94 -8.26 -8.05
CA SER A 101 7.03 -9.67 -7.68
C SER A 101 7.49 -9.93 -6.23
N HIS A 102 7.91 -8.89 -5.50
CA HIS A 102 8.33 -9.00 -4.09
C HIS A 102 7.31 -9.70 -3.18
N PHE A 103 6.01 -9.61 -3.50
CA PHE A 103 4.93 -10.24 -2.74
C PHE A 103 4.68 -11.71 -3.12
N ASP A 104 5.26 -12.22 -4.21
CA ASP A 104 4.96 -13.55 -4.73
C ASP A 104 5.41 -14.63 -3.75
N ASN A 105 4.55 -15.59 -3.42
CA ASN A 105 4.77 -16.60 -2.36
C ASN A 105 4.71 -16.03 -0.91
N ILE A 106 4.30 -14.78 -0.71
CA ILE A 106 3.91 -14.24 0.60
C ILE A 106 2.41 -13.94 0.62
N LEU A 107 1.93 -13.22 -0.40
CA LEU A 107 0.54 -12.77 -0.54
C LEU A 107 -0.03 -13.22 -1.88
N LYS A 108 -1.36 -13.19 -2.02
CA LYS A 108 -2.04 -13.41 -3.30
C LYS A 108 -2.03 -12.12 -4.12
N ARG A 109 -1.14 -12.01 -5.11
CA ARG A 109 -0.98 -10.80 -5.93
C ARG A 109 -1.97 -10.75 -7.10
N LEU A 110 -2.53 -9.57 -7.36
CA LEU A 110 -3.17 -9.16 -8.60
C LEU A 110 -2.20 -8.29 -9.39
N TYR A 111 -2.16 -8.50 -10.71
CA TYR A 111 -1.33 -7.77 -11.68
C TYR A 111 -2.19 -7.21 -12.80
#